data_AF-B8PUL2-F1
#
_entry.id   AF-B8PUL2-F1
#
_cell.length_a   1.000
_cell.length_b   1.000
_cell.length_c   1.000
_cell.angle_alpha   90.00
_cell.angle_beta   90.00
_cell.angle_gamma   90.00
#
_symmetry.space_group_name_H-M   'P 1'
#
loop_
_entity.id
_entity.type
_entity.pdbx_description
1 polymer ?
#
loop_
_entity_poly.entity_id
_entity_poly.type
_entity_poly.pdbx_seq_one_letter_code
_entity_poly.pdbx_strand_id
1 'polypeptide(L)'
;MSLKLVNLVFKIGSLLALTPAKIEKNGLVFPTKAYSLLWAVLFSGALSITAIFRKASYEKLSPVVLFIQVAADTVLFILNISTIIITARKKQQWNSLIKILKTVSNRNDKGDIFWFSPFLVANLAFVTIVTYETFVWTQIMGAEFFKLYAVEYFQMYAQFIVYYLIYVFLNSILEGFQHLSKTMCKYLKLPNRSNNFSLKKIRSEFCALAIFVDVFNDIFGWLILQSIGFTFLQLLSYMQHLIVGTGHTIPTLIYRLSFITWYMVGTFNSVFICDLIEQKVKNIQMLVYQNEAEEVKILLDVINHFPHFTAARFFDLNRKTILGVLNALFTFLIVVVQFENLTS
;
A
#
# COMPACT_ATOMS: atom_id res chain seq x y z
N MET A 1 12.53 -0.02 -11.23
CA MET A 1 12.00 -1.37 -10.99
C MET A 1 11.76 -2.08 -12.30
N SER A 2 12.04 -3.38 -12.37
CA SER A 2 11.86 -4.15 -13.60
C SER A 2 10.40 -4.53 -13.84
N LEU A 3 9.96 -4.48 -15.10
CA LEU A 3 8.65 -4.99 -15.52
C LEU A 3 8.44 -6.47 -15.13
N LYS A 4 9.54 -7.24 -15.06
CA LYS A 4 9.53 -8.65 -14.64
C LYS A 4 9.02 -8.82 -13.20
N LEU A 5 9.42 -7.93 -12.29
CA LEU A 5 8.96 -7.93 -10.90
C LEU A 5 7.45 -7.70 -10.82
N VAL A 6 6.95 -6.72 -11.55
CA VAL A 6 5.51 -6.41 -11.59
C VAL A 6 4.73 -7.62 -12.11
N ASN A 7 5.19 -8.25 -13.18
CA ASN A 7 4.56 -9.45 -13.72
C ASN A 7 4.54 -10.63 -12.72
N LEU A 8 5.61 -10.79 -11.93
CA LEU A 8 5.65 -11.81 -10.88
C LEU A 8 4.57 -11.57 -9.83
N VAL A 9 4.49 -10.35 -9.30
CA VAL A 9 3.50 -9.98 -8.28
C VAL A 9 2.08 -10.09 -8.84
N PHE A 10 1.87 -9.71 -10.10
CA PHE A 10 0.58 -9.87 -10.77
C PHE A 10 0.19 -11.33 -10.94
N LYS A 11 1.14 -12.22 -11.24
CA LYS A 11 0.87 -13.65 -11.36
C LYS A 11 0.42 -14.20 -10.01
N ILE A 12 1.14 -13.89 -8.94
CA ILE A 12 0.79 -14.32 -7.57
C ILE A 12 -0.56 -13.75 -7.14
N GLY A 13 -0.76 -12.44 -7.28
CA GLY A 13 -2.02 -11.77 -6.92
C GLY A 13 -3.22 -12.26 -7.74
N SER A 14 -3.00 -12.71 -8.98
CA SER A 14 -4.10 -13.17 -9.84
C SER A 14 -4.69 -14.49 -9.39
N LEU A 15 -3.92 -15.33 -8.68
CA LEU A 15 -4.41 -16.55 -8.07
C LEU A 15 -5.51 -16.24 -7.04
N LEU A 16 -5.38 -15.11 -6.33
CA LEU A 16 -6.34 -14.66 -5.32
C LEU A 16 -7.34 -13.61 -5.84
N ALA A 17 -7.40 -13.39 -7.16
CA ALA A 17 -8.19 -12.33 -7.80
C ALA A 17 -7.89 -10.89 -7.30
N LEU A 18 -6.69 -10.65 -6.77
CA LEU A 18 -6.22 -9.34 -6.27
C LEU A 18 -5.58 -8.49 -7.36
N THR A 19 -5.20 -9.12 -8.47
CA THR A 19 -4.67 -8.47 -9.67
C THR A 19 -5.27 -9.10 -10.92
N PRO A 20 -5.32 -8.36 -12.05
CA PRO A 20 -5.86 -8.91 -13.29
C PRO A 20 -4.96 -10.04 -13.82
N ALA A 21 -5.55 -11.23 -14.06
CA ALA A 21 -4.85 -12.44 -14.48
C ALA A 21 -4.25 -12.39 -15.91
N LYS A 22 -4.87 -11.61 -16.81
CA LYS A 22 -4.39 -11.41 -18.18
C LYS A 22 -4.66 -9.98 -18.61
N ILE A 23 -3.59 -9.26 -18.91
CA ILE A 23 -3.62 -7.84 -19.32
C ILE A 23 -3.74 -7.71 -20.85
N GLU A 24 -3.28 -8.71 -21.63
CA GLU A 24 -3.07 -8.56 -23.09
C GLU A 24 -3.82 -9.55 -24.00
N LYS A 25 -4.67 -10.47 -23.51
CA LYS A 25 -5.40 -11.39 -24.40
C LYS A 25 -6.91 -11.45 -24.11
N ASN A 26 -7.70 -11.22 -25.16
CA ASN A 26 -9.16 -11.38 -25.24
C ASN A 26 -9.64 -12.86 -25.18
N GLY A 27 -8.78 -13.80 -24.81
CA GLY A 27 -9.12 -15.23 -24.75
C GLY A 27 -9.59 -15.64 -23.37
N LEU A 28 -10.90 -15.89 -23.24
CA LEU A 28 -11.54 -16.47 -22.06
C LEU A 28 -10.86 -17.79 -21.65
N VAL A 29 -10.65 -17.95 -20.34
CA VAL A 29 -10.65 -19.29 -19.70
C VAL A 29 -11.66 -19.33 -18.53
N PHE A 30 -12.13 -18.17 -18.05
CA PHE A 30 -13.36 -18.00 -17.26
C PHE A 30 -13.71 -16.49 -17.32
N PRO A 31 -14.98 -16.05 -17.26
CA PRO A 31 -15.26 -14.62 -17.18
C PRO A 31 -14.63 -14.06 -15.90
N THR A 32 -13.68 -13.13 -16.03
CA THR A 32 -12.91 -12.57 -14.91
C THR A 32 -13.80 -12.04 -13.78
N LYS A 33 -14.98 -11.53 -14.14
CA LYS A 33 -16.02 -11.10 -13.18
C LYS A 33 -16.59 -12.25 -12.35
N ALA A 34 -16.83 -13.42 -12.95
CA ALA A 34 -17.31 -14.59 -12.23
C ALA A 34 -16.23 -15.17 -11.31
N TYR A 35 -14.96 -15.15 -11.73
CA TYR A 35 -13.84 -15.55 -10.88
C TYR A 35 -13.67 -14.62 -9.66
N SER A 36 -13.74 -13.30 -9.87
CA SER A 36 -13.73 -12.33 -8.78
C SER A 36 -14.94 -12.48 -7.86
N LEU A 37 -16.13 -12.75 -8.41
CA LEU A 37 -17.34 -12.99 -7.62
C LEU A 37 -17.19 -14.26 -6.77
N LEU A 38 -16.66 -15.33 -7.34
CA LEU A 38 -16.38 -16.58 -6.62
C LEU A 38 -15.46 -16.32 -5.41
N TRP A 39 -14.35 -15.62 -5.62
CA TRP A 39 -13.45 -15.26 -4.52
C TRP A 39 -14.10 -14.36 -3.47
N ALA A 40 -14.92 -13.38 -3.87
CA ALA A 40 -15.66 -12.55 -2.93
C ALA A 40 -16.64 -13.36 -2.07
N VAL A 41 -17.34 -14.33 -2.67
CA VAL A 41 -18.24 -15.25 -1.95
C VAL A 41 -17.45 -16.15 -1.01
N LEU A 42 -16.33 -16.73 -1.48
CA LEU A 42 -15.47 -17.59 -0.66
C LEU A 42 -14.88 -16.84 0.54
N PHE A 43 -14.35 -15.64 0.34
CA PHE A 43 -13.85 -14.79 1.44
C PHE A 43 -14.95 -14.44 2.44
N SER A 44 -16.14 -14.07 1.95
CA SER A 44 -17.26 -13.72 2.83
C SER A 44 -17.73 -14.92 3.64
N GLY A 45 -17.89 -16.08 3.01
CA GLY A 45 -18.28 -17.31 3.69
C GLY A 45 -17.25 -17.78 4.72
N ALA A 46 -15.96 -17.75 4.37
CA ALA A 46 -14.87 -18.11 5.29
C ALA A 46 -14.84 -17.18 6.51
N LEU A 47 -15.08 -15.89 6.33
CA LEU A 47 -15.18 -14.93 7.43
C LEU A 47 -16.41 -15.15 8.29
N SER A 48 -17.58 -15.44 7.71
CA SER A 48 -18.77 -15.75 8.49
C SER A 48 -18.55 -16.97 9.38
N ILE A 49 -17.91 -18.02 8.85
CA ILE A 49 -17.53 -19.21 9.63
C ILE A 49 -16.57 -18.84 10.77
N THR A 50 -15.54 -18.04 10.45
CA THR A 50 -14.55 -17.60 11.44
C THR A 50 -15.18 -16.75 12.55
N ALA A 51 -16.12 -15.87 12.20
CA ALA A 51 -16.85 -15.04 13.17
C ALA A 51 -17.67 -15.87 14.17
N ILE A 52 -18.27 -16.98 13.71
CA ILE A 52 -18.98 -17.93 14.59
C ILE A 52 -18.01 -18.54 15.60
N PHE A 53 -16.83 -18.99 15.15
CA PHE A 53 -15.82 -19.55 16.06
C PHE A 53 -15.24 -18.50 17.02
N ARG A 54 -15.07 -17.25 16.58
CA ARG A 54 -14.55 -16.15 17.42
C ARG A 54 -15.53 -15.62 18.45
N LYS A 55 -16.84 -15.91 18.32
CA LYS A 55 -17.90 -15.41 19.22
C LYS A 55 -17.55 -15.60 20.71
N ALA A 56 -17.16 -16.81 21.10
CA ALA A 56 -16.82 -17.13 22.49
C ALA A 56 -15.56 -16.39 23.01
N SER A 57 -14.68 -15.96 22.10
CA SER A 57 -13.52 -15.13 22.45
C SER A 57 -13.93 -13.66 22.60
N TYR A 58 -14.85 -13.18 21.76
CA TYR A 58 -15.33 -11.79 21.78
C TYR A 58 -16.15 -11.47 23.03
N GLU A 59 -16.92 -12.42 23.53
CA GLU A 59 -17.67 -12.29 24.79
C GLU A 59 -16.78 -12.07 26.03
N LYS A 60 -15.48 -12.37 25.93
CA LYS A 60 -14.50 -12.19 27.03
C LYS A 60 -13.76 -10.85 26.98
N LEU A 61 -13.92 -10.07 25.91
CA LEU A 61 -13.20 -8.82 25.73
C LEU A 61 -13.93 -7.67 26.43
N SER A 62 -13.16 -6.69 26.91
CA SER A 62 -13.76 -5.44 27.39
C SER A 62 -14.44 -4.69 26.23
N PRO A 63 -15.45 -3.83 26.50
CA PRO A 63 -16.18 -3.15 25.44
C PRO A 63 -15.30 -2.35 24.47
N VAL A 64 -14.23 -1.72 24.98
CA VAL A 64 -13.28 -0.95 24.17
C VAL A 64 -12.48 -1.87 23.24
N VAL A 65 -11.93 -2.97 23.77
CA VAL A 65 -11.14 -3.93 22.98
C VAL A 65 -12.03 -4.61 21.93
N LEU A 66 -13.26 -4.98 22.32
CA LEU A 66 -14.24 -5.55 21.42
C LEU A 66 -14.55 -4.62 20.25
N PHE A 67 -14.79 -3.33 20.54
CA PHE A 67 -15.05 -2.33 19.49
C PHE A 67 -13.88 -2.21 18.51
N ILE A 68 -12.65 -2.08 19.04
CA ILE A 68 -11.44 -1.98 18.20
C ILE A 68 -11.28 -3.22 17.32
N GLN A 69 -11.47 -4.42 17.89
CA GLN A 69 -11.33 -5.67 17.15
C GLN A 69 -12.39 -5.82 16.06
N VAL A 70 -13.66 -5.55 16.38
CA VAL A 70 -14.77 -5.62 15.39
C VAL A 70 -14.56 -4.60 14.28
N ALA A 71 -14.11 -3.38 14.62
CA ALA A 71 -13.78 -2.38 13.63
C ALA A 71 -12.61 -2.84 12.73
N ALA A 72 -11.56 -3.42 13.31
CA ALA A 72 -10.40 -3.91 12.57
C ALA A 72 -10.79 -5.02 11.58
N ASP A 73 -11.56 -6.01 12.03
CA ASP A 73 -12.07 -7.11 11.20
C ASP A 73 -12.95 -6.58 10.07
N THR A 74 -13.82 -5.60 10.36
CA THR A 74 -14.71 -4.99 9.38
C THR A 74 -13.90 -4.25 8.31
N VAL A 75 -12.91 -3.45 8.71
CA VAL A 75 -12.04 -2.74 7.75
C VAL A 75 -11.22 -3.73 6.93
N LEU A 76 -10.68 -4.80 7.52
CA LEU A 76 -9.94 -5.84 6.81
C LEU A 76 -10.82 -6.55 5.77
N PHE A 77 -12.06 -6.89 6.14
CA PHE A 77 -13.02 -7.47 5.21
C PHE A 77 -13.30 -6.53 4.04
N ILE A 78 -13.65 -5.26 4.34
CA ILE A 78 -13.91 -4.25 3.32
C ILE A 78 -12.69 -4.08 2.41
N LEU A 79 -11.47 -4.09 2.95
CA LEU A 79 -10.22 -3.97 2.18
C LEU A 79 -10.04 -5.13 1.19
N ASN A 80 -10.22 -6.36 1.64
CA ASN A 80 -10.10 -7.55 0.78
C ASN A 80 -11.15 -7.53 -0.33
N ILE A 81 -12.41 -7.27 0.01
CA ILE A 81 -13.50 -7.19 -0.97
C ILE A 81 -13.30 -6.02 -1.94
N SER A 82 -12.88 -4.85 -1.45
CA SER A 82 -12.58 -3.68 -2.27
C SER A 82 -11.48 -3.98 -3.29
N THR A 83 -10.44 -4.72 -2.88
CA THR A 83 -9.34 -5.13 -3.76
C THR A 83 -9.85 -6.00 -4.92
N ILE A 84 -10.69 -6.98 -4.62
CA ILE A 84 -11.29 -7.88 -5.63
C ILE A 84 -12.21 -7.09 -6.58
N ILE A 85 -13.06 -6.21 -6.04
CA ILE A 85 -13.99 -5.38 -6.83
C ILE A 85 -13.22 -4.41 -7.75
N ILE A 86 -12.20 -3.73 -7.24
CA ILE A 86 -11.36 -2.81 -8.01
C ILE A 86 -10.68 -3.56 -9.15
N THR A 87 -10.14 -4.75 -8.88
CA THR A 87 -9.54 -5.62 -9.89
C THR A 87 -10.53 -6.01 -11.00
N ALA A 88 -11.78 -6.32 -10.63
CA ALA A 88 -12.81 -6.70 -11.59
C ALA A 88 -13.35 -5.52 -12.41
N ARG A 89 -13.51 -4.34 -11.79
CA ARG A 89 -14.18 -3.17 -12.40
C ARG A 89 -13.21 -2.23 -13.11
N LYS A 90 -12.00 -2.02 -12.59
CA LYS A 90 -11.05 -1.00 -13.09
C LYS A 90 -10.07 -1.52 -14.14
N LYS A 91 -10.50 -2.43 -15.01
CA LYS A 91 -9.64 -3.08 -16.02
C LYS A 91 -8.94 -2.07 -16.94
N GLN A 92 -9.65 -1.03 -17.37
CA GLN A 92 -9.09 0.00 -18.25
C GLN A 92 -7.97 0.79 -17.55
N GLN A 93 -8.16 1.13 -16.29
CA GLN A 93 -7.16 1.83 -15.46
C GLN A 93 -5.92 0.95 -15.27
N TRP A 94 -6.11 -0.35 -14.96
CA TRP A 94 -5.00 -1.30 -14.86
C TRP A 94 -4.18 -1.39 -16.15
N ASN A 95 -4.86 -1.44 -17.31
CA ASN A 95 -4.20 -1.47 -18.61
C ASN A 95 -3.41 -0.17 -18.89
N SER A 96 -3.99 0.99 -18.55
CA SER A 96 -3.32 2.29 -18.68
C SER A 96 -2.04 2.33 -17.86
N LEU A 97 -2.14 1.90 -16.59
CA LEU A 97 -1.05 1.88 -15.64
C LEU A 97 0.12 1.02 -16.15
N ILE A 98 -0.17 -0.17 -16.66
CA ILE A 98 0.85 -1.08 -17.21
C ILE A 98 1.47 -0.53 -18.50
N LYS A 99 0.68 0.11 -19.37
CA LYS A 99 1.19 0.74 -20.59
C LYS A 99 2.20 1.85 -20.25
N ILE A 100 1.88 2.68 -19.26
CA ILE A 100 2.78 3.72 -18.77
C ILE A 100 4.02 3.09 -18.15
N LEU A 101 3.85 2.06 -17.30
CA LEU A 101 4.96 1.34 -16.69
C LEU A 101 5.91 0.74 -17.73
N LYS A 102 5.41 0.09 -18.80
CA LYS A 102 6.24 -0.44 -19.89
C LYS A 102 7.08 0.65 -20.56
N THR A 103 6.49 1.84 -20.74
CA THR A 103 7.15 2.99 -21.34
C THR A 103 8.27 3.56 -20.44
N VAL A 104 8.07 3.55 -19.12
CA VAL A 104 9.05 4.00 -18.12
C VAL A 104 10.14 2.94 -17.90
N SER A 105 9.77 1.66 -17.80
CA SER A 105 10.68 0.55 -17.49
C SER A 105 11.63 0.21 -18.64
N ASN A 106 11.19 0.28 -19.91
CA ASN A 106 12.06 0.02 -21.06
C ASN A 106 13.28 0.96 -21.14
N ARG A 107 13.30 2.05 -20.37
CA ARG A 107 14.40 3.02 -20.31
C ARG A 107 15.49 2.64 -19.30
N ASN A 108 15.16 1.79 -18.33
CA ASN A 108 16.00 1.43 -17.19
C ASN A 108 16.40 -0.05 -17.17
N ASP A 109 16.15 -0.80 -18.25
CA ASP A 109 16.42 -2.24 -18.34
C ASP A 109 17.93 -2.52 -18.53
N LYS A 110 18.73 -2.06 -17.57
CA LYS A 110 20.03 -2.67 -17.29
C LYS A 110 19.71 -4.02 -16.68
N GLY A 111 20.23 -5.09 -17.27
CA GLY A 111 19.92 -6.48 -16.90
C GLY A 111 20.37 -6.84 -15.48
N ASP A 112 19.66 -6.32 -14.47
CA ASP A 112 19.89 -6.64 -13.07
C ASP A 112 19.52 -8.11 -12.86
N ILE A 113 20.55 -8.91 -12.57
CA ILE A 113 20.47 -10.35 -12.33
C ILE A 113 19.50 -10.64 -11.16
N PHE A 114 19.38 -9.72 -10.20
CA PHE A 114 18.60 -9.88 -8.97
C PHE A 114 17.31 -9.05 -8.92
N TRP A 115 16.63 -8.90 -10.05
CA TRP A 115 15.42 -8.08 -10.15
C TRP A 115 14.25 -8.51 -9.23
N PHE A 116 14.24 -9.75 -8.73
CA PHE A 116 13.21 -10.28 -7.82
C PHE A 116 13.57 -10.18 -6.34
N SER A 117 14.82 -9.79 -6.02
CA SER A 117 15.33 -9.78 -4.64
C SER A 117 14.46 -8.97 -3.66
N PRO A 118 13.98 -7.74 -4.00
CA PRO A 118 13.17 -6.97 -3.06
C PRO A 118 11.86 -7.66 -2.68
N PHE A 119 11.24 -8.42 -3.60
CA PHE A 119 10.01 -9.17 -3.32
C PHE A 119 10.31 -10.38 -2.46
N LEU A 120 11.37 -11.12 -2.78
CA LEU A 120 11.78 -12.29 -2.02
C LEU A 120 12.11 -11.92 -0.57
N VAL A 121 12.88 -10.85 -0.34
CA VAL A 121 13.22 -10.37 1.00
C VAL A 121 11.97 -9.97 1.78
N ALA A 122 11.06 -9.21 1.17
CA ALA A 122 9.81 -8.81 1.82
C ALA A 122 8.91 -10.01 2.16
N ASN A 123 8.81 -10.99 1.25
CA ASN A 123 8.03 -12.21 1.47
C ASN A 123 8.66 -13.10 2.55
N LEU A 124 9.99 -13.24 2.58
CA LEU A 124 10.69 -13.98 3.63
C LEU A 124 10.48 -13.33 5.00
N ALA A 125 10.55 -11.99 5.07
CA ALA A 125 10.26 -11.26 6.30
C ALA A 125 8.81 -11.52 6.78
N PHE A 126 7.83 -11.43 5.88
CA PHE A 126 6.44 -11.73 6.18
C PHE A 126 6.26 -13.17 6.70
N VAL A 127 6.77 -14.16 5.97
CA VAL A 127 6.67 -15.57 6.34
C VAL A 127 7.33 -15.83 7.69
N THR A 128 8.46 -15.18 7.99
CA THR A 128 9.15 -15.31 9.27
C THR A 128 8.29 -14.79 10.42
N ILE A 129 7.70 -13.60 10.27
CA ILE A 129 6.82 -12.98 11.28
C ILE A 129 5.60 -13.87 11.56
N VAL A 130 4.94 -14.33 10.48
CA VAL A 130 3.73 -15.15 10.55
C VAL A 130 4.02 -16.54 11.12
N THR A 131 5.15 -17.16 10.75
CA THR A 131 5.57 -18.46 11.30
C THR A 131 5.86 -18.34 12.79
N TYR A 132 6.52 -17.26 13.21
CA TYR A 132 6.80 -17.00 14.61
C TYR A 132 5.52 -16.80 15.42
N GLU A 133 4.55 -16.06 14.88
CA GLU A 133 3.22 -15.92 15.50
C GLU A 133 2.51 -17.27 15.64
N THR A 134 2.49 -18.06 14.57
CA THR A 134 1.89 -19.41 14.61
C THR A 134 2.54 -20.25 15.69
N PHE A 135 3.86 -20.22 15.80
CA PHE A 135 4.59 -20.95 16.83
C PHE A 135 4.16 -20.50 18.24
N VAL A 136 4.14 -19.19 18.52
CA VAL A 136 3.77 -18.65 19.83
C VAL A 136 2.32 -19.01 20.19
N TRP A 137 1.36 -18.79 19.29
CA TRP A 137 -0.04 -19.04 19.59
C TRP A 137 -0.43 -20.51 19.60
N THR A 138 0.24 -21.36 18.82
CA THR A 138 0.02 -22.81 18.92
C THR A 138 0.47 -23.35 20.28
N GLN A 139 1.51 -22.76 20.90
CA GLN A 139 1.90 -23.11 22.27
C GLN A 139 0.85 -22.66 23.31
N ILE A 140 0.17 -21.54 23.07
CA ILE A 140 -0.81 -20.97 24.02
C ILE A 140 -2.19 -21.60 23.88
N MET A 141 -2.68 -21.78 22.65
CA MET A 141 -4.06 -22.20 22.32
C MET A 141 -4.14 -23.61 21.72
N GLY A 142 -3.02 -24.23 21.40
CA GLY A 142 -2.99 -25.52 20.70
C GLY A 142 -3.56 -25.44 19.29
N ALA A 143 -4.13 -26.55 18.80
CA ALA A 143 -4.67 -26.64 17.44
C ALA A 143 -5.93 -25.78 17.20
N GLU A 144 -6.62 -25.33 18.26
CA GLU A 144 -7.80 -24.46 18.14
C GLU A 144 -7.44 -23.10 17.51
N PHE A 145 -6.18 -22.67 17.62
CA PHE A 145 -5.67 -21.47 16.96
C PHE A 145 -5.97 -21.46 15.45
N PHE A 146 -5.76 -22.58 14.76
CA PHE A 146 -5.96 -22.64 13.31
C PHE A 146 -7.43 -22.48 12.91
N LYS A 147 -8.37 -22.97 13.73
CA LYS A 147 -9.80 -22.78 13.47
C LYS A 147 -10.20 -21.30 13.58
N LEU A 148 -9.54 -20.56 14.46
CA LEU A 148 -9.84 -19.15 14.72
C LEU A 148 -9.14 -18.20 13.75
N TYR A 149 -7.94 -18.53 13.26
CA TYR A 149 -7.06 -17.56 12.58
C TYR A 149 -6.59 -17.96 11.18
N ALA A 150 -6.86 -19.18 10.69
CA ALA A 150 -6.39 -19.60 9.37
C ALA A 150 -6.87 -18.67 8.24
N VAL A 151 -8.14 -18.22 8.29
CA VAL A 151 -8.69 -17.29 7.28
C VAL A 151 -7.99 -15.93 7.35
N GLU A 152 -7.68 -15.45 8.54
CA GLU A 152 -6.99 -14.17 8.73
C GLU A 152 -5.58 -14.21 8.14
N TYR A 153 -4.88 -15.35 8.21
CA TYR A 153 -3.58 -15.53 7.57
C TYR A 153 -3.64 -15.37 6.05
N PHE A 154 -4.69 -15.90 5.41
CA PHE A 154 -4.92 -15.69 3.98
C PHE A 154 -5.22 -14.22 3.67
N GLN A 155 -5.99 -13.54 4.51
CA GLN A 155 -6.27 -12.10 4.35
C GLN A 155 -5.01 -11.24 4.53
N MET A 156 -4.18 -11.56 5.52
CA MET A 156 -2.90 -10.87 5.76
C MET A 156 -1.95 -11.05 4.57
N TYR A 157 -1.90 -12.24 3.98
CA TYR A 157 -1.10 -12.47 2.77
C TYR A 157 -1.66 -11.70 1.56
N ALA A 158 -2.98 -11.66 1.39
CA ALA A 158 -3.62 -10.86 0.35
C ALA A 158 -3.26 -9.36 0.51
N GLN A 159 -3.32 -8.85 1.73
CA GLN A 159 -2.93 -7.48 2.07
C GLN A 159 -1.44 -7.21 1.82
N PHE A 160 -0.56 -8.15 2.15
CA PHE A 160 0.86 -8.07 1.81
C PHE A 160 1.08 -7.86 0.31
N ILE A 161 0.38 -8.63 -0.53
CA ILE A 161 0.46 -8.48 -1.99
C ILE A 161 -0.02 -7.08 -2.42
N VAL A 162 -1.09 -6.56 -1.83
CA VAL A 162 -1.58 -5.19 -2.11
C VAL A 162 -0.56 -4.13 -1.70
N TYR A 163 0.02 -4.22 -0.51
CA TYR A 163 1.09 -3.33 -0.05
C TYR A 163 2.29 -3.33 -1.00
N TYR A 164 2.70 -4.52 -1.42
CA TYR A 164 3.82 -4.67 -2.32
C TYR A 164 3.52 -4.07 -3.71
N LEU A 165 2.30 -4.25 -4.23
CA LEU A 165 1.87 -3.64 -5.49
C LEU A 165 1.88 -2.11 -5.43
N ILE A 166 1.33 -1.53 -4.36
CA ILE A 166 1.34 -0.09 -4.12
C ILE A 166 2.78 0.42 -4.12
N TYR A 167 3.65 -0.23 -3.35
CA TYR A 167 5.07 0.10 -3.27
C TYR A 167 5.76 0.06 -4.65
N VAL A 168 5.54 -1.00 -5.43
CA VAL A 168 6.13 -1.18 -6.76
C VAL A 168 5.76 -0.03 -7.71
N PHE A 169 4.49 0.38 -7.72
CA PHE A 169 4.03 1.45 -8.59
C PHE A 169 4.50 2.82 -8.15
N LEU A 170 4.42 3.11 -6.84
CA LEU A 170 4.95 4.36 -6.28
C LEU A 170 6.45 4.49 -6.55
N ASN A 171 7.23 3.44 -6.35
CA ASN A 171 8.66 3.47 -6.64
C ASN A 171 8.95 3.65 -8.14
N SER A 172 8.12 3.10 -9.02
CA SER A 172 8.24 3.32 -10.47
C SER A 172 7.95 4.78 -10.86
N ILE A 173 6.94 5.42 -10.25
CA ILE A 173 6.64 6.84 -10.43
C ILE A 173 7.82 7.69 -9.90
N LEU A 174 8.32 7.36 -8.71
CA LEU A 174 9.46 8.03 -8.08
C LEU A 174 10.67 8.01 -9.01
N GLU A 175 11.08 6.83 -9.48
CA GLU A 175 12.17 6.65 -10.45
C GLU A 175 11.98 7.51 -11.71
N GLY A 176 10.75 7.54 -12.25
CA GLY A 176 10.38 8.40 -13.37
C GLY A 176 10.67 9.88 -13.12
N PHE A 177 10.25 10.40 -11.96
CA PHE A 177 10.54 11.78 -11.57
C PHE A 177 12.02 12.03 -11.30
N GLN A 178 12.78 11.06 -10.79
CA GLN A 178 14.23 11.22 -10.62
C GLN A 178 14.92 11.35 -11.97
N HIS A 179 14.53 10.52 -12.95
CA HIS A 179 15.06 10.60 -14.30
C HIS A 179 14.70 11.93 -14.97
N LEU A 180 13.44 12.36 -14.82
CA LEU A 180 12.97 13.63 -15.36
C LEU A 180 13.75 14.82 -14.78
N SER A 181 13.90 14.87 -13.46
CA SER A 181 14.70 15.89 -12.77
C SER A 181 16.15 15.93 -13.27
N LYS A 182 16.81 14.76 -13.42
CA LYS A 182 18.16 14.67 -13.98
C LYS A 182 18.22 15.19 -15.43
N THR A 183 17.25 14.83 -16.25
CA THR A 183 17.16 15.26 -17.66
C THR A 183 16.97 16.76 -17.76
N MET A 184 16.11 17.31 -16.91
CA MET A 184 15.87 18.74 -16.83
C MET A 184 17.12 19.51 -16.37
N CYS A 185 17.81 19.06 -15.33
CA CYS A 185 19.07 19.67 -14.90
C CYS A 185 20.14 19.66 -16.01
N LYS A 186 20.20 18.60 -16.83
CA LYS A 186 21.09 18.56 -17.99
C LYS A 186 20.68 19.56 -19.06
N TYR A 187 19.37 19.65 -19.37
CA TYR A 187 18.82 20.62 -20.32
C TYR A 187 19.15 22.07 -19.93
N LEU A 188 18.97 22.42 -18.65
CA LEU A 188 19.22 23.77 -18.14
C LEU A 188 20.70 24.20 -18.21
N LYS A 189 21.63 23.24 -18.17
CA LYS A 189 23.08 23.49 -18.23
C LYS A 189 23.65 23.61 -19.65
N LEU A 190 22.87 23.30 -20.69
CA LEU A 190 23.33 23.39 -22.08
C LEU A 190 23.40 24.85 -22.55
N PRO A 191 24.55 25.32 -23.11
CA PRO A 191 24.75 26.72 -23.50
C PRO A 191 23.93 27.13 -24.71
N ASN A 192 23.42 26.17 -25.51
CA ASN A 192 22.60 26.43 -26.69
C ASN A 192 21.22 25.78 -26.52
N ARG A 193 20.27 26.53 -25.96
CA ARG A 193 18.92 26.08 -25.55
C ARG A 193 17.94 25.87 -26.73
N SER A 194 18.40 25.98 -27.98
CA SER A 194 17.54 26.07 -29.17
C SER A 194 16.82 24.76 -29.55
N ASN A 195 17.01 23.66 -28.83
CA ASN A 195 16.43 22.38 -29.21
C ASN A 195 15.04 22.16 -28.58
N ASN A 196 14.04 22.82 -29.17
CA ASN A 196 12.60 22.69 -28.85
C ASN A 196 12.11 21.24 -28.67
N PHE A 197 12.76 20.28 -29.34
CA PHE A 197 12.45 18.86 -29.22
C PHE A 197 12.68 18.30 -27.81
N SER A 198 13.75 18.74 -27.13
CA SER A 198 14.09 18.27 -25.78
C SER A 198 13.08 18.73 -24.73
N LEU A 199 12.61 19.98 -24.84
CA LEU A 199 11.60 20.53 -23.93
C LEU A 199 10.23 19.86 -24.14
N LYS A 200 9.82 19.65 -25.40
CA LYS A 200 8.59 18.91 -25.73
C LYS A 200 8.61 17.49 -25.16
N LYS A 201 9.78 16.83 -25.21
CA LYS A 201 9.98 15.51 -24.61
C LYS A 201 9.85 15.53 -23.08
N ILE A 202 10.51 16.48 -22.40
CA ILE A 202 10.40 16.66 -20.94
C ILE A 202 8.94 16.90 -20.53
N ARG A 203 8.22 17.77 -21.25
CA ARG A 203 6.80 18.03 -21.03
C ARG A 203 5.96 16.78 -21.18
N SER A 204 6.14 16.04 -22.28
CA SER A 204 5.40 14.80 -22.52
C SER A 204 5.66 13.75 -21.45
N GLU A 205 6.89 13.66 -20.94
CA GLU A 205 7.25 12.74 -19.85
C GLU A 205 6.62 13.17 -18.51
N PHE A 206 6.62 14.46 -18.20
CA PHE A 206 5.93 15.00 -17.02
C PHE A 206 4.43 14.69 -17.08
N CYS A 207 3.76 14.98 -18.20
CA CYS A 207 2.34 14.68 -18.39
C CYS A 207 2.04 13.18 -18.25
N ALA A 208 2.90 12.31 -18.79
CA ALA A 208 2.72 10.86 -18.66
C ALA A 208 2.82 10.40 -17.19
N LEU A 209 3.72 10.98 -16.39
CA LEU A 209 3.82 10.70 -14.96
C LEU A 209 2.66 11.28 -14.16
N ALA A 210 2.15 12.46 -14.52
CA ALA A 210 0.95 13.03 -13.92
C ALA A 210 -0.28 12.13 -14.16
N ILE A 211 -0.49 11.68 -15.39
CA ILE A 211 -1.56 10.71 -15.72
C ILE A 211 -1.36 9.40 -14.95
N PHE A 212 -0.11 8.96 -14.74
CA PHE A 212 0.17 7.79 -13.92
C PHE A 212 -0.32 8.01 -12.47
N VAL A 213 -0.02 9.15 -11.87
CA VAL A 213 -0.45 9.49 -10.50
C VAL A 213 -1.98 9.50 -10.39
N ASP A 214 -2.69 10.10 -11.36
CA ASP A 214 -4.16 10.09 -11.37
C ASP A 214 -4.75 8.67 -11.44
N VAL A 215 -4.25 7.86 -12.37
CA VAL A 215 -4.69 6.46 -12.52
C VAL A 215 -4.35 5.64 -11.28
N PHE A 216 -3.21 5.93 -10.65
CA PHE A 216 -2.80 5.31 -9.39
C PHE A 216 -3.75 5.66 -8.26
N ASN A 217 -4.07 6.95 -8.06
CA ASN A 217 -5.02 7.41 -7.05
C ASN A 217 -6.41 6.78 -7.27
N ASP A 218 -6.84 6.67 -8.53
CA ASP A 218 -8.10 6.03 -8.85
C ASP A 218 -8.12 4.55 -8.44
N ILE A 219 -7.05 3.78 -8.68
CA ILE A 219 -7.01 2.35 -8.33
C ILE A 219 -6.80 2.16 -6.82
N PHE A 220 -5.81 2.85 -6.24
CA PHE A 220 -5.31 2.56 -4.90
C PHE A 220 -5.79 3.51 -3.81
N GLY A 221 -6.40 4.65 -4.14
CA GLY A 221 -6.79 5.66 -3.14
C GLY A 221 -7.69 5.10 -2.03
N TRP A 222 -8.72 4.32 -2.39
CA TRP A 222 -9.59 3.64 -1.41
C TRP A 222 -8.87 2.54 -0.63
N LEU A 223 -7.98 1.79 -1.30
CA LEU A 223 -7.20 0.73 -0.67
C LEU A 223 -6.21 1.31 0.35
N ILE A 224 -5.57 2.43 0.03
CA ILE A 224 -4.66 3.14 0.94
C ILE A 224 -5.44 3.70 2.14
N LEU A 225 -6.61 4.31 1.92
CA LEU A 225 -7.47 4.80 3.00
C LEU A 225 -7.80 3.68 4.00
N GLN A 226 -8.32 2.55 3.48
CA GLN A 226 -8.68 1.38 4.28
C GLN A 226 -7.45 0.77 4.96
N SER A 227 -6.29 0.76 4.30
CA SER A 227 -5.03 0.28 4.85
C SER A 227 -4.52 1.13 6.02
N ILE A 228 -4.64 2.46 5.91
CA ILE A 228 -4.31 3.39 7.01
C ILE A 228 -5.26 3.18 8.19
N GLY A 229 -6.56 3.09 7.92
CA GLY A 229 -7.56 2.81 8.97
C GLY A 229 -7.33 1.48 9.67
N PHE A 230 -7.05 0.41 8.92
CA PHE A 230 -6.74 -0.90 9.48
C PHE A 230 -5.46 -0.87 10.31
N THR A 231 -4.39 -0.25 9.79
CA THR A 231 -3.13 -0.09 10.52
C THR A 231 -3.34 0.65 11.82
N PHE A 232 -4.11 1.75 11.81
CA PHE A 232 -4.45 2.48 13.02
C PHE A 232 -5.13 1.59 14.06
N LEU A 233 -6.18 0.86 13.67
CA LEU A 233 -6.90 -0.03 14.58
C LEU A 233 -6.03 -1.17 15.13
N GLN A 234 -5.18 -1.76 14.29
CA GLN A 234 -4.22 -2.77 14.73
C GLN A 234 -3.21 -2.21 15.73
N LEU A 235 -2.66 -1.02 15.46
CA LEU A 235 -1.73 -0.36 16.39
C LEU A 235 -2.41 -0.05 17.73
N LEU A 236 -3.68 0.40 17.73
CA LEU A 236 -4.43 0.59 18.97
C LEU A 236 -4.56 -0.72 19.74
N SER A 237 -4.95 -1.81 19.07
CA SER A 237 -5.11 -3.13 19.69
C SER A 237 -3.80 -3.64 20.29
N TYR A 238 -2.70 -3.67 19.53
CA TYR A 238 -1.41 -4.14 20.03
C TYR A 238 -0.84 -3.26 21.13
N MET A 239 -0.93 -1.94 21.00
CA MET A 239 -0.41 -1.01 22.02
C MET A 239 -1.23 -1.08 23.31
N GLN A 240 -2.56 -1.18 23.23
CA GLN A 240 -3.40 -1.42 24.40
C GLN A 240 -2.97 -2.72 25.08
N HIS A 241 -2.86 -3.82 24.33
CA HIS A 241 -2.40 -5.09 24.89
C HIS A 241 -0.99 -5.05 25.47
N LEU A 242 -0.09 -4.19 24.96
CA LEU A 242 1.27 -4.00 25.49
C LEU A 242 1.32 -3.19 26.78
N ILE A 243 0.38 -2.27 27.01
CA ILE A 243 0.37 -1.39 28.18
C ILE A 243 -0.49 -1.98 29.30
N VAL A 244 -1.63 -2.55 28.92
CA VAL A 244 -2.71 -3.00 29.82
C VAL A 244 -2.69 -4.51 30.04
N GLY A 245 -2.19 -5.27 29.08
CA GLY A 245 -2.29 -6.73 29.10
C GLY A 245 -1.51 -7.34 30.27
N THR A 246 -2.13 -8.23 31.02
CA THR A 246 -1.42 -9.05 32.00
C THR A 246 -0.68 -10.21 31.29
N GLY A 247 0.44 -10.66 31.85
CA GLY A 247 1.14 -11.86 31.35
C GLY A 247 2.05 -11.64 30.14
N HIS A 248 2.84 -10.56 30.12
CA HIS A 248 3.88 -10.37 29.10
C HIS A 248 5.00 -11.40 29.24
N THR A 249 5.00 -12.39 28.38
CA THR A 249 6.18 -13.24 28.15
C THR A 249 7.05 -12.61 27.06
N ILE A 250 8.36 -12.87 27.08
CA ILE A 250 9.29 -12.41 26.03
C ILE A 250 8.79 -12.81 24.63
N PRO A 251 8.29 -14.04 24.38
CA PRO A 251 7.74 -14.39 23.08
C PRO A 251 6.53 -13.55 22.67
N THR A 252 5.63 -13.28 23.62
CA THR A 252 4.45 -12.43 23.37
C THR A 252 4.82 -10.98 23.06
N LEU A 253 5.89 -10.46 23.67
CA LEU A 253 6.37 -9.10 23.38
C LEU A 253 6.97 -9.00 21.97
N ILE A 254 7.83 -9.97 21.61
CA ILE A 254 8.52 -9.99 20.31
C ILE A 254 7.52 -10.04 19.16
N TYR A 255 6.47 -10.88 19.23
CA TYR A 255 5.51 -10.94 18.11
C TYR A 255 4.73 -9.62 17.97
N ARG A 256 4.29 -9.01 19.08
CA ARG A 256 3.55 -7.73 19.03
C ARG A 256 4.38 -6.62 18.40
N LEU A 257 5.63 -6.48 18.81
CA LEU A 257 6.55 -5.50 18.22
C LEU A 257 6.83 -5.78 16.74
N SER A 258 6.92 -7.06 16.36
CA SER A 258 7.09 -7.47 14.96
C SER A 258 5.88 -7.06 14.11
N PHE A 259 4.65 -7.29 14.58
CA PHE A 259 3.43 -6.88 13.87
C PHE A 259 3.22 -5.37 13.83
N ILE A 260 3.48 -4.67 14.93
CA ILE A 260 3.49 -3.20 14.94
C ILE A 260 4.44 -2.68 13.86
N THR A 261 5.67 -3.20 13.83
CA THR A 261 6.67 -2.81 12.83
C THR A 261 6.19 -3.16 11.41
N TRP A 262 5.63 -4.35 11.21
CA TRP A 262 5.09 -4.80 9.93
C TRP A 262 4.00 -3.86 9.40
N TYR A 263 2.98 -3.54 10.21
CA TYR A 263 1.89 -2.66 9.81
C TYR A 263 2.38 -1.22 9.55
N MET A 264 3.25 -0.70 10.42
CA MET A 264 3.87 0.61 10.24
C MET A 264 4.63 0.69 8.92
N VAL A 265 5.52 -0.28 8.64
CA VAL A 265 6.33 -0.31 7.42
C VAL A 265 5.47 -0.50 6.19
N GLY A 266 4.53 -1.47 6.19
CA GLY A 266 3.68 -1.76 5.04
C GLY A 266 2.85 -0.55 4.60
N THR A 267 2.24 0.16 5.54
CA THR A 267 1.37 1.29 5.25
C THR A 267 2.14 2.60 5.06
N PHE A 268 3.03 2.97 5.97
CA PHE A 268 3.65 4.29 5.95
C PHE A 268 4.83 4.42 4.99
N ASN A 269 5.45 3.31 4.55
CA ASN A 269 6.43 3.37 3.46
C ASN A 269 5.80 3.94 2.17
N SER A 270 4.56 3.54 1.86
CA SER A 270 3.82 4.06 0.71
C SER A 270 3.56 5.58 0.85
N VAL A 271 3.12 6.03 2.03
CA VAL A 271 2.92 7.45 2.33
C VAL A 271 4.22 8.25 2.19
N PHE A 272 5.34 7.69 2.66
CA PHE A 272 6.65 8.33 2.56
C PHE A 272 7.10 8.48 1.10
N ILE A 273 6.87 7.47 0.26
CA ILE A 273 7.22 7.55 -1.17
C ILE A 273 6.36 8.60 -1.88
N CYS A 274 5.05 8.70 -1.58
CA CYS A 274 4.19 9.77 -2.09
C CYS A 274 4.76 11.16 -1.78
N ASP A 275 5.14 11.41 -0.52
CA ASP A 275 5.75 12.66 -0.08
C ASP A 275 7.07 12.97 -0.83
N LEU A 276 7.92 11.96 -1.02
CA LEU A 276 9.16 12.12 -1.79
C LEU A 276 8.92 12.48 -3.26
N ILE A 277 7.85 11.97 -3.87
CA ILE A 277 7.46 12.33 -5.24
C ILE A 277 7.03 13.79 -5.29
N GLU A 278 6.16 14.22 -4.37
CA GLU A 278 5.72 15.62 -4.31
C GLU A 278 6.89 16.58 -4.08
N GLN A 279 7.84 16.22 -3.21
CA GLN A 279 9.07 16.99 -3.01
C GLN A 279 9.89 17.11 -4.30
N LYS A 280 9.98 16.04 -5.10
CA LYS A 280 10.67 16.10 -6.41
C LYS A 280 9.94 16.98 -7.41
N VAL A 281 8.60 16.95 -7.43
CA VAL A 281 7.81 17.84 -8.27
C VAL A 281 8.04 19.30 -7.89
N LYS A 282 8.03 19.63 -6.60
CA LYS A 282 8.35 20.98 -6.10
C LYS A 282 9.77 21.42 -6.48
N ASN A 283 10.75 20.52 -6.40
CA ASN A 283 12.12 20.82 -6.84
C ASN A 283 12.19 21.12 -8.35
N ILE A 284 11.48 20.34 -9.17
CA ILE A 284 11.35 20.60 -10.61
C ILE A 284 10.69 21.97 -10.85
N GLN A 285 9.62 22.29 -10.13
CA GLN A 285 8.93 23.56 -10.20
C GLN A 285 9.86 24.74 -9.88
N MET A 286 10.65 24.65 -8.81
CA MET A 286 11.64 25.67 -8.45
C MET A 286 12.71 25.86 -9.53
N LEU A 287 13.18 24.77 -10.16
CA LEU A 287 14.13 24.83 -11.27
C LEU A 287 13.55 25.52 -12.51
N VAL A 288 12.24 25.37 -12.77
CA VAL A 288 11.54 26.10 -13.84
C VAL A 288 11.44 27.58 -13.49
N TYR A 289 11.02 27.91 -12.26
CA TYR A 289 10.85 29.31 -11.80
C TYR A 289 12.14 30.13 -11.87
N GLN A 290 13.28 29.53 -11.55
CA GLN A 290 14.58 30.20 -11.59
C GLN A 290 15.08 30.45 -13.03
N ASN A 291 14.39 29.93 -14.05
CA ASN A 291 14.78 30.12 -15.43
C ASN A 291 13.84 31.13 -16.12
N GLU A 292 14.43 32.18 -16.69
CA GLU A 292 13.68 33.27 -17.33
C GLU A 292 13.16 32.92 -18.75
N ALA A 293 13.58 31.79 -19.32
CA ALA A 293 13.21 31.39 -20.67
C ALA A 293 11.68 31.19 -20.82
N GLU A 294 11.07 31.91 -21.77
CA GLU A 294 9.62 31.90 -22.00
C GLU A 294 9.08 30.52 -22.40
N GLU A 295 9.85 29.76 -23.18
CA GLU A 295 9.52 28.37 -23.54
C GLU A 295 9.37 27.47 -22.30
N VAL A 296 10.17 27.73 -21.25
CA VAL A 296 10.17 26.98 -19.99
C VAL A 296 8.99 27.38 -19.10
N LYS A 297 8.44 28.60 -19.25
CA LYS A 297 7.21 29.03 -18.54
C LYS A 297 5.97 28.23 -18.94
N ILE A 298 5.88 27.75 -20.18
CA ILE A 298 4.77 26.87 -20.62
C ILE A 298 4.80 25.53 -19.87
N LEU A 299 5.97 25.07 -19.44
CA LEU A 299 6.11 23.87 -18.60
C LEU A 299 5.58 24.11 -17.18
N LEU A 300 5.67 25.35 -16.68
CA LEU A 300 5.21 25.73 -15.35
C LEU A 300 3.72 25.50 -15.17
N ASP A 301 2.92 25.83 -16.18
CA ASP A 301 1.46 25.64 -16.14
C ASP A 301 1.10 24.15 -15.94
N VAL A 302 1.79 23.25 -16.64
CA VAL A 302 1.59 21.80 -16.48
C VAL A 302 2.03 21.32 -15.09
N ILE A 303 3.12 21.85 -14.55
CA ILE A 303 3.64 21.47 -13.23
C ILE A 303 2.72 21.94 -12.11
N ASN A 304 2.16 23.15 -12.24
CA ASN A 304 1.26 23.73 -11.25
C ASN A 304 -0.06 22.94 -11.13
N HIS A 305 -0.46 22.24 -12.20
CA HIS A 305 -1.63 21.37 -12.22
C HIS A 305 -1.29 19.89 -11.94
N PHE A 306 -0.14 19.60 -11.35
CA PHE A 306 0.24 18.23 -11.01
C PHE A 306 -0.73 17.63 -9.97
N PRO A 307 -1.23 16.40 -10.17
CA PRO A 307 -2.16 15.77 -9.24
C PRO A 307 -1.46 15.36 -7.93
N HIS A 308 -2.14 15.63 -6.81
CA HIS A 308 -1.68 15.22 -5.48
C HIS A 308 -1.97 13.75 -5.20
N PHE A 309 -1.13 13.10 -4.40
CA PHE A 309 -1.42 11.75 -3.93
C PHE A 309 -2.46 11.81 -2.81
N THR A 310 -3.61 11.15 -3.00
CA THR A 310 -4.71 11.24 -2.02
C THR A 310 -5.25 9.88 -1.62
N ALA A 311 -5.67 9.78 -0.35
CA ALA A 311 -6.44 8.64 0.16
C ALA A 311 -7.91 8.84 -0.20
N ALA A 312 -8.32 8.35 -1.38
CA ALA A 312 -9.69 8.49 -1.90
C ALA A 312 -10.23 9.94 -1.86
N ARG A 313 -9.35 10.93 -2.07
CA ARG A 313 -9.63 12.37 -2.01
C ARG A 313 -10.07 12.91 -0.64
N PHE A 314 -10.00 12.11 0.43
CA PHE A 314 -10.28 12.61 1.79
C PHE A 314 -9.13 13.46 2.34
N PHE A 315 -7.89 13.04 2.09
CA PHE A 315 -6.70 13.76 2.52
C PHE A 315 -5.49 13.42 1.65
N ASP A 316 -4.50 14.32 1.67
CA ASP A 316 -3.22 14.15 0.97
C ASP A 316 -2.31 13.17 1.71
N LEU A 317 -1.58 12.35 0.95
CA LEU A 317 -0.63 11.37 1.44
C LEU A 317 0.76 12.00 1.61
N ASN A 318 1.02 12.53 2.79
CA ASN A 318 2.30 13.17 3.11
C ASN A 318 2.78 12.83 4.54
N ARG A 319 3.94 13.35 4.96
CA ARG A 319 4.47 13.07 6.30
C ARG A 319 3.54 13.50 7.44
N LYS A 320 2.68 14.50 7.24
CA LYS A 320 1.72 14.92 8.27
C LYS A 320 0.67 13.84 8.53
N THR A 321 0.34 13.01 7.54
CA THR A 321 -0.54 11.84 7.73
C THR A 321 0.04 10.89 8.77
N ILE A 322 1.35 10.60 8.70
CA ILE A 322 2.04 9.70 9.65
C ILE A 322 1.99 10.30 11.06
N LEU A 323 2.36 11.58 11.19
CA LEU A 323 2.33 12.29 12.46
C LEU A 323 0.91 12.38 13.04
N GLY A 324 -0.10 12.57 12.20
CA GLY A 324 -1.51 12.60 12.60
C GLY A 324 -1.97 11.26 13.18
N VAL A 325 -1.61 10.14 12.54
CA VAL A 325 -1.92 8.80 13.06
C VAL A 325 -1.20 8.53 14.38
N LEU A 326 0.09 8.86 14.48
CA LEU A 326 0.85 8.70 15.73
C LEU A 326 0.29 9.58 16.86
N ASN A 327 -0.07 10.82 16.57
CA ASN A 327 -0.67 11.72 17.55
C ASN A 327 -1.99 11.16 18.08
N ALA A 328 -2.89 10.74 17.18
CA ALA A 328 -4.16 10.11 17.57
C ALA A 328 -3.95 8.84 18.40
N LEU A 329 -2.94 8.02 18.05
CA LEU A 329 -2.57 6.84 18.81
C LEU A 329 -2.09 7.20 20.22
N PHE A 330 -1.16 8.15 20.38
CA PHE A 330 -0.71 8.58 21.70
C PHE A 330 -1.85 9.18 22.54
N THR A 331 -2.70 10.00 21.95
CA THR A 331 -3.89 10.54 22.65
C THR A 331 -4.78 9.41 23.15
N PHE A 332 -5.07 8.40 22.33
CA PHE A 332 -5.85 7.24 22.76
C PHE A 332 -5.18 6.49 23.91
N LEU A 333 -3.88 6.22 23.81
CA LEU A 333 -3.15 5.47 24.85
C LEU A 333 -3.15 6.21 26.18
N ILE A 334 -2.97 7.54 26.17
CA ILE A 334 -3.07 8.36 27.39
C ILE A 334 -4.44 8.18 28.04
N VAL A 335 -5.52 8.26 27.25
CA VAL A 335 -6.89 8.11 27.74
C VAL A 335 -7.10 6.72 28.35
N VAL A 336 -6.68 5.65 27.66
CA VAL A 336 -6.83 4.27 28.17
C VAL A 336 -6.08 4.09 29.49
N VAL A 337 -4.83 4.55 29.58
CA VAL A 337 -4.04 4.46 30.82
C VAL A 337 -4.70 5.23 31.96
N GLN A 338 -5.27 6.41 31.68
CA GLN A 338 -6.00 7.18 32.69
C GLN A 338 -7.23 6.46 33.21
N PHE A 339 -8.03 5.85 32.31
CA PHE A 339 -9.22 5.09 32.73
C PHE A 339 -8.86 3.83 33.52
N GLU A 340 -7.76 3.16 33.18
CA GLU A 340 -7.32 1.96 33.90
C GLU A 340 -6.88 2.29 35.33
N ASN A 341 -6.07 3.34 35.49
CA ASN A 341 -5.62 3.82 36.80
C ASN A 341 -6.76 4.34 37.69
N LEU A 342 -7.91 4.72 37.12
CA LEU A 342 -9.11 5.11 37.87
C LEU A 342 -9.93 3.90 38.34
N THR A 343 -9.73 2.72 37.73
CA THR A 343 -10.43 1.48 38.06
C THR A 343 -9.62 0.51 38.93
N SER A 344 -8.31 0.75 39.08
CA SER A 344 -7.41 0.10 40.05
C SER A 344 -7.43 0.85 41.38
#